data_AF-A0A7V4JEP7-F1
#
_entry.id   AF-A0A7V4JEP7-F1
#
_cell.length_a   1.000
_cell.length_b   1.000
_cell.length_c   1.000
_cell.angle_alpha   90.00
_cell.angle_beta   90.00
_cell.angle_gamma   90.00
#
_symmetry.space_group_name_H-M   'P 1'
#
loop_
_entity.id
_entity.type
_entity.pdbx_description
1 polymer ?
#
loop_
_entity_poly.entity_id
_entity_poly.type
_entity_poly.pdbx_seq_one_letter_code
_entity_poly.pdbx_strand_id
1 'polypeptide(L)'
;MTVDTRLDDQTLLGLYRCMVRIRSFEEHAHKAFLKGGMPGFLHLYSGEEAIAAGVMDTLQDDDYIVTSHRGHGHLLARGGDPKRMFAELYGRVDGYCRGKGGSMHIADMSHGMLGANGIVGAAVNIGTGAAFAAKYRGEKRVSVSFFGDASTNRGTFHEALNLAAIW
;
A
#
# COMPACT_ATOMS: atom_id res chain seq x y z
N MET A 1 25.47 -0.42 -20.09
CA MET A 1 24.66 0.77 -20.40
C MET A 1 24.37 1.43 -19.07
N THR A 2 25.11 2.48 -18.69
CA THR A 2 24.85 3.22 -17.44
C THR A 2 23.67 4.15 -17.69
N VAL A 3 22.51 3.78 -17.15
CA VAL A 3 21.34 4.65 -17.12
C VAL A 3 21.68 5.83 -16.20
N ASP A 4 21.49 7.06 -16.67
CA ASP A 4 21.54 8.23 -15.80
C ASP A 4 20.37 8.14 -14.81
N THR A 5 20.68 7.90 -13.54
CA THR A 5 19.69 7.72 -12.47
C THR A 5 19.35 9.02 -11.76
N ARG A 6 19.82 10.17 -12.27
CA ARG A 6 19.63 11.45 -11.61
C ARG A 6 18.19 11.95 -11.83
N LEU A 7 17.43 12.00 -10.74
CA LEU A 7 16.10 12.61 -10.70
C LEU A 7 16.22 14.13 -10.67
N ASP A 8 15.26 14.81 -11.30
CA ASP A 8 15.17 16.26 -11.23
C ASP A 8 14.71 16.73 -9.84
N ASP A 9 15.00 18.00 -9.54
CA ASP A 9 14.71 18.59 -8.23
C ASP A 9 13.21 18.59 -7.89
N GLN A 10 12.31 18.69 -8.89
CA GLN A 10 10.87 18.68 -8.63
C GLN A 10 10.42 17.29 -8.18
N THR A 11 10.89 16.25 -8.86
CA THR A 11 10.64 14.85 -8.47
C THR A 11 11.17 14.57 -7.07
N LEU A 12 12.42 14.96 -6.77
CA LEU A 12 13.01 14.80 -5.44
C LEU A 12 12.20 15.50 -4.33
N LEU A 13 11.74 16.73 -4.59
CA LEU A 13 10.87 17.46 -3.67
C LEU A 13 9.50 16.79 -3.51
N GLY A 14 8.95 16.23 -4.59
CA GLY A 14 7.70 15.45 -4.57
C GLY A 14 7.80 14.23 -3.67
N LEU A 15 8.83 13.41 -3.88
CA LEU A 15 9.13 12.23 -3.06
C LEU A 15 9.34 12.61 -1.59
N TYR A 16 10.12 13.67 -1.31
CA TYR A 16 10.34 14.14 0.06
C TYR A 16 9.04 14.57 0.74
N ARG A 17 8.19 15.35 0.06
CA ARG A 17 6.89 15.77 0.59
C ARG A 17 5.98 14.56 0.87
N CYS A 18 6.02 13.56 0.00
CA CYS A 18 5.28 12.31 0.18
C CYS A 18 5.75 11.58 1.46
N MET A 19 7.06 11.39 1.62
CA MET A 19 7.62 10.75 2.82
C MET A 19 7.27 11.50 4.12
N VAL A 20 7.40 12.83 4.12
CA VAL A 20 7.06 13.66 5.30
C VAL A 20 5.56 13.57 5.61
N ARG A 21 4.70 13.56 4.59
CA ARG A 21 3.24 13.39 4.77
C ARG A 21 2.92 12.06 5.44
N ILE A 22 3.53 10.96 4.97
CA ILE A 22 3.34 9.63 5.55
C ILE A 22 3.84 9.63 7.00
N ARG A 23 5.07 10.06 7.26
CA ARG A 23 5.63 10.12 8.63
C ARG A 23 4.74 10.94 9.57
N SER A 24 4.30 12.10 9.12
CA SER A 24 3.43 12.97 9.92
C SER A 24 2.09 12.29 10.25
N PHE A 25 1.45 11.64 9.28
CA PHE A 25 0.24 10.87 9.50
C PHE A 25 0.47 9.76 10.54
N GLU A 26 1.53 8.97 10.37
CA GLU A 26 1.88 7.83 11.22
C GLU A 26 2.14 8.25 12.67
N GLU A 27 2.86 9.35 12.89
CA GLU A 27 3.12 9.88 14.23
C GLU A 27 1.83 10.36 14.93
N HIS A 28 0.91 10.97 14.19
CA HIS A 28 -0.38 11.39 14.72
C HIS A 28 -1.28 10.19 15.01
N ALA A 29 -1.28 9.17 14.14
CA ALA A 29 -1.98 7.91 14.37
C ALA A 29 -1.45 7.21 15.62
N HIS A 30 -0.13 7.18 15.81
CA HIS A 30 0.48 6.61 17.01
C HIS A 30 0.05 7.36 18.29
N LYS A 31 0.13 8.69 18.30
CA LYS A 31 -0.33 9.51 19.45
C LYS A 31 -1.81 9.31 19.74
N ALA A 32 -2.64 9.20 18.70
CA ALA A 32 -4.07 8.96 18.83
C ALA A 32 -4.39 7.57 19.39
N PHE A 33 -3.67 6.54 18.94
CA PHE A 33 -3.78 5.17 19.43
C PHE A 33 -3.43 5.08 20.93
N LEU A 34 -2.35 5.73 21.36
CA LEU A 34 -1.95 5.78 22.78
C LEU A 34 -3.00 6.46 23.69
N LYS A 35 -3.86 7.32 23.14
CA LYS A 35 -4.99 7.93 23.89
C LYS A 35 -6.18 6.97 24.07
N GLY A 36 -6.15 5.78 23.46
CA GLY A 36 -7.16 4.73 23.64
C GLY A 36 -8.44 4.90 22.82
N GLY A 37 -8.49 5.85 21.89
CA GLY A 37 -9.69 6.10 21.07
C GLY A 37 -9.82 5.24 19.82
N MET A 38 -8.76 4.54 19.41
CA MET A 38 -8.74 3.70 18.20
C MET A 38 -8.94 2.23 18.57
N PRO A 39 -9.92 1.53 17.98
CA PRO A 39 -10.11 0.10 18.20
C PRO A 39 -9.03 -0.75 17.51
N GLY A 40 -8.74 -1.91 18.08
CA GLY A 40 -7.85 -2.91 17.47
C GLY A 40 -6.36 -2.58 17.63
N PHE A 41 -5.55 -2.95 16.63
CA PHE A 41 -4.11 -2.76 16.62
C PHE A 41 -3.70 -1.80 15.51
N LEU A 42 -2.75 -0.91 15.81
CA LEU A 42 -2.17 0.01 14.84
C LEU A 42 -0.84 -0.54 14.32
N HIS A 43 -0.75 -0.72 13.00
CA HIS A 43 0.46 -1.18 12.34
C HIS A 43 1.07 -0.04 11.53
N LEU A 44 2.11 0.57 12.09
CA LEU A 44 2.70 1.75 11.50
C LEU A 44 3.51 1.43 10.24
N TYR A 45 3.57 2.37 9.30
CA TYR A 45 4.49 2.35 8.15
C TYR A 45 5.75 3.21 8.38
N SER A 46 5.95 3.64 9.63
CA SER A 46 7.10 4.42 10.07
C SER A 46 8.42 3.70 9.78
N GLY A 47 9.25 4.30 8.93
CA GLY A 47 10.59 3.82 8.55
C GLY A 47 10.65 3.23 7.14
N GLU A 48 9.50 3.06 6.50
CA GLU A 48 9.35 2.45 5.18
C GLU A 48 8.89 3.48 4.13
N GLU A 49 8.84 4.77 4.47
CA GLU A 49 8.18 5.81 3.65
C GLU A 49 8.74 5.93 2.24
N ALA A 50 10.06 5.75 2.10
CA ALA A 50 10.73 5.84 0.81
C ALA A 50 10.25 4.75 -0.17
N ILE A 51 9.83 3.59 0.34
CA ILE A 51 9.32 2.48 -0.48
C ILE A 51 7.99 2.91 -1.11
N ALA A 52 7.03 3.37 -0.29
CA ALA A 52 5.76 3.86 -0.80
C ALA A 52 5.94 5.07 -1.73
N ALA A 53 6.73 6.07 -1.32
CA ALA A 53 6.93 7.27 -2.13
C ALA A 53 7.55 6.95 -3.49
N GLY A 54 8.64 6.18 -3.52
CA GLY A 54 9.35 5.86 -4.76
C GLY A 54 8.57 4.95 -5.70
N VAL A 55 7.90 3.91 -5.17
CA VAL A 55 7.15 2.99 -6.04
C VAL A 55 5.92 3.68 -6.62
N MET A 56 5.14 4.41 -5.80
CA MET A 56 3.90 5.01 -6.28
C MET A 56 4.12 6.13 -7.31
N ASP A 57 5.26 6.82 -7.25
CA ASP A 57 5.65 7.84 -8.25
C ASP A 57 5.83 7.26 -9.67
N THR A 58 6.06 5.95 -9.77
CA THR A 58 6.25 5.25 -11.06
C THR A 58 5.00 4.57 -11.60
N LEU A 59 3.92 4.52 -10.82
CA LEU A 59 2.69 3.82 -11.18
C LEU A 59 1.67 4.79 -11.78
N GLN A 60 0.84 4.28 -12.68
CA GLN A 60 -0.37 4.95 -13.10
C GLN A 60 -1.43 4.83 -12.01
N ASP A 61 -2.38 5.78 -12.00
CA ASP A 61 -3.47 5.82 -11.01
C ASP A 61 -4.35 4.57 -11.05
N ASP A 62 -4.45 3.90 -12.21
CA ASP A 62 -5.27 2.72 -12.42
C ASP A 62 -4.51 1.38 -12.35
N ASP A 63 -3.20 1.42 -12.06
CA ASP A 63 -2.44 0.20 -11.74
C ASP A 63 -2.94 -0.40 -10.42
N TYR A 64 -2.72 -1.70 -10.21
CA TYR A 64 -3.11 -2.35 -8.97
C TYR A 64 -1.98 -2.35 -7.94
N ILE A 65 -2.35 -2.16 -6.68
CA ILE A 65 -1.46 -2.39 -5.55
C ILE A 65 -2.13 -3.31 -4.53
N VAL A 66 -1.35 -4.22 -3.97
CA VAL A 66 -1.74 -5.04 -2.83
C VAL A 66 -0.69 -4.89 -1.76
N THR A 67 -1.12 -4.60 -0.53
CA THR A 67 -0.18 -4.28 0.55
C THR A 67 -0.22 -5.31 1.66
N SER A 68 0.84 -5.32 2.46
CA SER A 68 0.86 -6.00 3.75
C SER A 68 -0.10 -5.30 4.74
N HIS A 69 -0.06 -5.73 6.01
CA HIS A 69 -0.75 -5.10 7.12
C HIS A 69 -0.30 -3.65 7.38
N ARG A 70 0.81 -3.21 6.78
CA ARG A 70 1.31 -1.82 6.84
C ARG A 70 0.87 -1.04 5.59
N GLY A 71 -0.44 -0.89 5.42
CA GLY A 71 -1.04 -0.33 4.20
C GLY A 71 -1.08 1.19 4.13
N HIS A 72 -0.94 1.90 5.26
CA HIS A 72 -1.23 3.34 5.33
C HIS A 72 -0.37 4.17 4.38
N GLY A 73 0.95 3.96 4.41
CA GLY A 73 1.89 4.73 3.60
C GLY A 73 1.63 4.58 2.10
N HIS A 74 1.26 3.38 1.66
CA HIS A 74 0.93 3.09 0.27
C HIS A 74 -0.31 3.87 -0.21
N LEU A 75 -1.41 3.89 0.57
CA LEU A 75 -2.60 4.65 0.18
C LEU A 75 -2.36 6.16 0.23
N LEU A 76 -1.62 6.65 1.23
CA LEU A 76 -1.26 8.06 1.33
C LEU A 76 -0.36 8.53 0.19
N ALA A 77 0.58 7.67 -0.24
CA ALA A 77 1.43 7.93 -1.39
C ALA A 77 0.62 7.98 -2.70
N ARG A 78 -0.47 7.22 -2.78
CA ARG A 78 -1.43 7.24 -3.90
C ARG A 78 -2.42 8.42 -3.87
N GLY A 79 -2.26 9.35 -2.93
CA GLY A 79 -3.13 10.52 -2.84
C GLY A 79 -4.38 10.31 -1.99
N GLY A 80 -4.46 9.21 -1.23
CA GLY A 80 -5.55 9.00 -0.28
C GLY A 80 -5.69 10.14 0.74
N ASP A 81 -6.93 10.52 1.04
CA ASP A 81 -7.31 11.51 2.04
C ASP A 81 -6.98 11.02 3.47
N PRO A 82 -6.05 11.69 4.17
CA PRO A 82 -5.71 11.37 5.55
C PRO A 82 -6.91 11.44 6.51
N LYS A 83 -7.92 12.28 6.23
CA LYS A 83 -9.12 12.40 7.08
C LYS A 83 -9.96 11.13 7.02
N ARG A 84 -10.19 10.59 5.81
CA ARG A 84 -10.87 9.31 5.61
C ARG A 84 -10.06 8.17 6.20
N MET A 85 -8.73 8.23 6.11
CA MET A 85 -7.87 7.25 6.75
C MET A 85 -8.03 7.25 8.28
N PHE A 86 -7.99 8.43 8.92
CA PHE A 86 -8.25 8.52 10.36
C PHE A 86 -9.66 8.03 10.70
N ALA A 87 -10.68 8.40 9.92
CA ALA A 87 -12.03 7.90 10.12
C ALA A 87 -12.08 6.36 10.11
N GLU A 88 -11.36 5.72 9.18
CA GLU A 88 -11.22 4.27 9.14
C GLU A 88 -10.54 3.70 10.39
N LEU A 89 -9.43 4.30 10.83
CA LEU A 89 -8.71 3.89 12.04
C LEU A 89 -9.54 4.05 13.32
N TYR A 90 -10.47 5.00 13.35
CA TYR A 90 -11.41 5.22 14.45
C TYR A 90 -12.70 4.38 14.34
N GLY A 91 -12.82 3.52 13.33
CA GLY A 91 -14.01 2.68 13.14
C GLY A 91 -15.25 3.47 12.73
N ARG A 92 -15.08 4.61 12.05
CA ARG A 92 -16.19 5.49 11.65
C ARG A 92 -16.67 5.19 10.23
N VAL A 93 -17.95 5.46 9.98
CA VAL A 93 -18.64 5.18 8.70
C VAL A 93 -18.08 5.96 7.51
N ASP A 94 -17.46 7.11 7.76
CA ASP A 94 -16.80 7.97 6.76
C ASP A 94 -15.40 7.48 6.35
N GLY A 95 -14.92 6.38 6.96
CA GLY A 95 -13.69 5.69 6.57
C GLY A 95 -13.76 5.04 5.18
N TYR A 96 -12.59 4.68 4.65
CA TYR A 96 -12.46 4.01 3.34
C TYR A 96 -13.30 2.73 3.22
N CYS A 97 -13.33 1.93 4.28
CA CYS A 97 -14.06 0.68 4.38
C CYS A 97 -15.23 0.78 5.37
N ARG A 98 -15.75 2.01 5.59
CA ARG A 98 -16.81 2.33 6.56
C ARG A 98 -16.45 1.93 8.01
N GLY A 99 -15.17 2.01 8.36
CA GLY A 99 -14.68 1.73 9.72
C GLY A 99 -14.55 0.24 10.05
N LYS A 100 -14.72 -0.64 9.06
CA LYS A 100 -14.66 -2.10 9.26
C LYS A 100 -13.28 -2.69 9.01
N GLY A 101 -12.46 -2.02 8.21
CA GLY A 101 -11.13 -2.48 7.84
C GLY A 101 -10.08 -2.14 8.88
N GLY A 102 -10.23 -1.00 9.55
CA GLY A 102 -9.27 -0.50 10.54
C GLY A 102 -7.85 -0.39 9.95
N SER A 103 -6.81 -0.55 10.78
CA SER A 103 -5.42 -0.37 10.33
C SER A 103 -4.94 -1.41 9.32
N MET A 104 -5.41 -2.66 9.42
CA MET A 104 -4.83 -3.77 8.64
C MET A 104 -5.56 -4.10 7.33
N HIS A 105 -6.75 -3.54 7.10
CA HIS A 105 -7.61 -3.89 5.96
C HIS A 105 -8.17 -2.68 5.22
N ILE A 106 -7.41 -1.60 5.17
CA ILE A 106 -7.70 -0.47 4.29
C ILE A 106 -7.70 -0.96 2.83
N ALA A 107 -8.74 -0.63 2.09
CA ALA A 107 -8.89 -0.94 0.68
C ALA A 107 -9.59 0.23 -0.01
N ASP A 108 -9.16 0.54 -1.23
CA ASP A 108 -9.81 1.54 -2.05
C ASP A 108 -9.52 1.30 -3.53
N MET A 109 -10.52 0.76 -4.22
CA MET A 109 -10.44 0.46 -5.65
C MET A 109 -10.25 1.71 -6.50
N SER A 110 -10.69 2.89 -6.02
CA SER A 110 -10.50 4.14 -6.77
C SER A 110 -9.04 4.59 -6.84
N HIS A 111 -8.19 4.10 -5.91
CA HIS A 111 -6.74 4.31 -5.92
C HIS A 111 -5.99 3.02 -6.33
N GLY A 112 -6.69 2.06 -6.96
CA GLY A 112 -6.13 0.76 -7.35
C GLY A 112 -5.67 -0.12 -6.18
N MET A 113 -6.03 0.22 -4.94
CA MET A 113 -5.62 -0.52 -3.75
C MET A 113 -6.59 -1.65 -3.46
N LEU A 114 -6.21 -2.87 -3.85
CA LEU A 114 -7.02 -4.08 -3.68
C LEU A 114 -7.21 -4.48 -2.22
N GLY A 115 -6.36 -3.98 -1.33
CA GLY A 115 -6.49 -4.09 0.10
C GLY A 115 -5.16 -4.34 0.82
N ALA A 116 -5.09 -3.86 2.05
CA ALA A 116 -4.12 -4.26 3.05
C ALA A 116 -4.50 -5.60 3.66
N ASN A 117 -3.49 -6.42 3.97
CA ASN A 117 -3.71 -7.78 4.42
C ASN A 117 -2.97 -8.09 5.72
N GLY A 118 -3.73 -8.46 6.76
CA GLY A 118 -3.21 -9.04 8.00
C GLY A 118 -2.58 -10.43 7.83
N ILE A 119 -2.91 -11.14 6.74
CA ILE A 119 -2.38 -12.48 6.46
C ILE A 119 -1.01 -12.39 5.78
N VAL A 120 0.01 -12.90 6.47
CA VAL A 120 1.40 -12.92 5.98
C VAL A 120 1.48 -13.70 4.66
N GLY A 121 2.06 -13.08 3.64
CA GLY A 121 2.22 -13.66 2.30
C GLY A 121 0.99 -13.63 1.39
N ALA A 122 -0.15 -13.06 1.83
CA ALA A 122 -1.36 -13.02 0.99
C ALA A 122 -1.25 -12.07 -0.20
N ALA A 123 -0.51 -10.96 -0.05
CA ALA A 123 -0.46 -9.89 -1.06
C ALA A 123 0.02 -10.39 -2.44
N VAL A 124 1.01 -11.30 -2.46
CA VAL A 124 1.67 -11.75 -3.69
C VAL A 124 0.71 -12.52 -4.60
N ASN A 125 -0.07 -13.46 -4.05
CA ASN A 125 -1.05 -14.23 -4.82
C ASN A 125 -2.18 -13.34 -5.36
N ILE A 126 -2.69 -12.41 -4.54
CA ILE A 126 -3.73 -11.46 -4.96
C ILE A 126 -3.22 -10.59 -6.10
N GLY A 127 -1.99 -10.07 -5.96
CA GLY A 127 -1.38 -9.23 -6.98
C GLY A 127 -1.11 -9.97 -8.29
N THR A 128 -0.63 -11.21 -8.23
CA THR A 128 -0.46 -12.07 -9.41
C THR A 128 -1.79 -12.32 -10.12
N GLY A 129 -2.86 -12.59 -9.37
CA GLY A 129 -4.21 -12.74 -9.93
C GLY A 129 -4.73 -11.46 -10.60
N ALA A 130 -4.46 -10.29 -10.00
CA ALA A 130 -4.83 -9.00 -10.57
C ALA A 130 -4.06 -8.69 -11.87
N ALA A 131 -2.75 -8.99 -11.90
CA ALA A 131 -1.94 -8.88 -13.12
C ALA A 131 -2.46 -9.79 -14.24
N PHE A 132 -2.78 -11.05 -13.90
CA PHE A 132 -3.37 -11.99 -14.85
C PHE A 132 -4.72 -11.49 -15.39
N ALA A 133 -5.58 -10.95 -14.53
CA ALA A 133 -6.86 -10.40 -14.95
C ALA A 133 -6.71 -9.21 -15.91
N ALA A 134 -5.74 -8.31 -15.65
CA ALA A 134 -5.42 -7.20 -16.56
C ALA A 134 -4.93 -7.73 -17.92
N LYS A 135 -3.99 -8.68 -17.91
CA LYS A 135 -3.47 -9.33 -19.13
C LYS A 135 -4.59 -10.02 -19.92
N TYR A 136 -5.44 -10.78 -19.25
CA TYR A 136 -6.56 -11.50 -19.86
C TYR A 136 -7.56 -10.56 -20.53
N ARG A 137 -7.77 -9.36 -19.97
CA ARG A 137 -8.63 -8.31 -20.54
C ARG A 137 -7.95 -7.42 -21.56
N GLY A 138 -6.66 -7.62 -21.86
CA GLY A 138 -5.90 -6.76 -22.77
C GLY A 138 -5.63 -5.35 -22.22
N GLU A 139 -5.69 -5.18 -20.90
CA GLU A 139 -5.42 -3.91 -20.23
C GLU A 139 -3.91 -3.69 -20.08
N LYS A 140 -3.44 -2.46 -20.28
CA LYS A 140 -2.02 -2.07 -20.08
C LYS A 140 -1.78 -1.61 -18.65
N ARG A 141 -2.11 -2.45 -17.69
CA ARG A 141 -1.93 -2.20 -16.25
C ARG A 141 -0.91 -3.13 -15.65
N VAL A 142 -0.20 -2.66 -14.64
CA VAL A 142 0.65 -3.48 -13.79
C VAL A 142 0.00 -3.73 -12.44
N SER A 143 0.52 -4.72 -11.71
CA SER A 143 0.13 -5.02 -10.34
C SER A 143 1.38 -5.10 -9.48
N VAL A 144 1.42 -4.33 -8.40
CA VAL A 144 2.54 -4.33 -7.45
C VAL A 144 2.10 -4.93 -6.13
N SER A 145 2.84 -5.95 -5.68
CA SER A 145 2.62 -6.60 -4.39
C SER A 145 3.70 -6.20 -3.40
N PHE A 146 3.28 -5.57 -2.29
CA PHE A 146 4.18 -5.26 -1.17
C PHE A 146 4.06 -6.34 -0.09
N PHE A 147 5.20 -6.88 0.32
CA PHE A 147 5.29 -7.92 1.34
C PHE A 147 6.59 -7.77 2.14
N GLY A 148 6.58 -8.24 3.39
CA GLY A 148 7.78 -8.29 4.22
C GLY A 148 8.63 -9.53 3.90
N ASP A 149 9.92 -9.46 4.22
CA ASP A 149 10.89 -10.55 4.06
C ASP A 149 10.40 -11.89 4.65
N ALA A 150 9.81 -11.90 5.84
CA ALA A 150 9.27 -13.12 6.44
C ALA A 150 8.17 -13.79 5.60
N SER A 151 7.52 -13.04 4.71
CA SER A 151 6.50 -13.57 3.79
C SER A 151 7.10 -14.49 2.73
N THR A 152 8.39 -14.41 2.43
CA THR A 152 9.04 -15.31 1.46
C THR A 152 9.08 -16.76 1.94
N ASN A 153 8.94 -17.00 3.24
CA ASN A 153 8.85 -18.34 3.83
C ASN A 153 7.43 -18.94 3.75
N ARG A 154 6.48 -18.28 3.11
CA ARG A 154 5.11 -18.78 2.91
C ARG A 154 5.01 -19.47 1.55
N GLY A 155 4.27 -20.58 1.48
CA GLY A 155 3.98 -21.27 0.22
C GLY A 155 3.38 -20.34 -0.85
N THR A 156 2.55 -19.39 -0.44
CA THR A 156 1.94 -18.38 -1.31
C THR A 156 2.96 -17.54 -2.08
N PHE A 157 4.15 -17.29 -1.53
CA PHE A 157 5.21 -16.58 -2.25
C PHE A 157 5.73 -17.41 -3.43
N HIS A 158 6.04 -18.68 -3.19
CA HIS A 158 6.56 -19.59 -4.22
C HIS A 158 5.52 -19.88 -5.31
N GLU A 159 4.27 -20.09 -4.92
CA GLU A 159 3.14 -20.24 -5.83
C GLU A 159 2.97 -19.01 -6.72
N ALA A 160 2.93 -17.81 -6.13
CA ALA A 160 2.77 -16.56 -6.86
C ALA A 160 3.86 -16.34 -7.90
N LEU A 161 5.12 -16.58 -7.56
CA LEU A 161 6.26 -16.40 -8.47
C LEU A 161 6.20 -17.39 -9.63
N ASN A 162 5.89 -18.65 -9.36
CA ASN A 162 5.75 -19.66 -10.40
C ASN A 162 4.64 -19.27 -11.40
N LEU A 163 3.47 -18.88 -10.88
CA LEU A 163 2.34 -18.47 -11.71
C LEU A 163 2.64 -17.18 -12.48
N ALA A 164 3.25 -16.17 -11.84
CA ALA A 164 3.65 -14.93 -12.50
C ALA A 164 4.66 -15.15 -13.65
N ALA A 165 5.52 -16.17 -13.55
CA ALA A 165 6.50 -16.48 -14.59
C ALA A 165 5.90 -17.18 -15.83
N ILE A 166 4.80 -17.92 -15.67
CA ILE A 166 4.20 -18.72 -16.75
C ILE A 166 2.91 -18.13 -17.33
N TRP A 167 2.29 -17.16 -16.63
CA TRP A 167 1.01 -16.56 -17.02
C TRP A 167 1.12 -15.39 -17.99
#